data_AF-A0A5A9PBD8-F1
#
_entry.id   AF-A0A5A9PBD8-F1
#
_cell.length_a   1.000
_cell.length_b   1.000
_cell.length_c   1.000
_cell.angle_alpha   90.00
_cell.angle_beta   90.00
_cell.angle_gamma   90.00
#
_symmetry.space_group_name_H-M   'P 1'
#
loop_
_entity.id
_entity.type
_entity.pdbx_description
1 polymer ?
#
loop_
_entity_poly.entity_id
_entity_poly.type
_entity_poly.pdbx_seq_one_letter_code
_entity_poly.pdbx_strand_id
1 'polypeptide(L)'
;MNCGREDFLGGFVLLLTVQTVVSMVIPNATHLEAILERYSDKDETWWQSKSRGKRAISHGDMQLILDLHNKLRGQVYPPASNMEYMVWDTELERSAEHWAHTCLWEHGPAHLLTRIGQNLGAHWGRDRPPTFHVQAWYDEVRDFSYPYPQECDPYCPYRCSGPVCTHYTQLVWATSNKIGCAINVCYNMNVWGMIWAKAVYLVCNYSPPGNWWGHAPYKHGAPCSACPPSYGGGCRNNLCYKDDGSHMHHTPETEENNYVEPEPEPVRSHGSHYSDQSVSTPSPNENIERNDVTSTSQMSQQVECDTRLRDQCKGTTCNRYECPPGCLFNYGKVYGSGHYDTHSSICGSALHAGIIDDDGGWLDITRVGRRQRFSKSFKNGVQTQAKNQSANAFTVSNVPVKAITCDTTVAQYCPFKKPVRHCPRAAIHAGVIRSDSGGYVDIMPVDKRRQFKGSYQNGITSEG
;
A
#
# COMPACT_ATOMS: atom_id res chain seq x y z
N MET A 1 76.69 -17.37 50.96
CA MET A 1 77.24 -18.64 50.44
C MET A 1 77.15 -18.63 48.92
N ASN A 2 78.33 -18.56 48.30
CA ASN A 2 78.77 -18.93 46.95
C ASN A 2 77.86 -18.90 45.70
N CYS A 3 78.45 -18.19 44.72
CA CYS A 3 78.31 -18.22 43.26
C CYS A 3 78.49 -19.58 42.55
N GLY A 4 77.97 -19.64 41.32
CA GLY A 4 78.57 -20.26 40.11
C GLY A 4 77.84 -19.71 38.88
N ARG A 5 78.44 -18.89 38.00
CA ARG A 5 79.29 -19.20 36.80
C ARG A 5 78.60 -20.19 35.84
N GLU A 6 78.55 -20.02 34.51
CA GLU A 6 79.44 -19.33 33.56
C GLU A 6 78.72 -19.18 32.19
N ASP A 7 79.30 -18.34 31.34
CA ASP A 7 78.94 -17.91 29.98
C ASP A 7 78.82 -19.03 28.91
N PHE A 8 78.07 -18.82 27.81
CA PHE A 8 78.62 -18.64 26.45
C PHE A 8 77.55 -18.49 25.33
N LEU A 9 77.99 -17.74 24.30
CA LEU A 9 77.48 -17.45 22.96
C LEU A 9 76.43 -18.36 22.30
N GLY A 10 75.54 -17.73 21.51
CA GLY A 10 74.87 -18.38 20.39
C GLY A 10 73.90 -17.45 19.66
N GLY A 11 74.39 -16.71 18.66
CA GLY A 11 73.53 -15.91 17.80
C GLY A 11 72.58 -16.77 16.97
N PHE A 12 71.34 -16.29 16.77
CA PHE A 12 70.46 -16.78 15.72
C PHE A 12 69.56 -15.65 15.19
N VAL A 13 69.93 -15.19 14.00
CA VAL A 13 69.09 -14.82 12.84
C VAL A 13 67.76 -14.13 13.15
N LEU A 14 67.74 -12.80 12.96
CA LEU A 14 66.55 -11.99 12.81
C LEU A 14 65.87 -12.34 11.46
N LEU A 15 64.79 -13.13 11.51
CA LEU A 15 63.90 -13.36 10.36
C LEU A 15 63.03 -12.12 10.12
N LEU A 16 63.46 -11.27 9.19
CA LEU A 16 62.65 -10.21 8.59
C LEU A 16 61.60 -10.84 7.66
N THR A 17 60.36 -10.99 8.12
CA THR A 17 59.22 -11.20 7.22
C THR A 17 58.74 -9.84 6.72
N VAL A 18 59.23 -9.44 5.55
CA VAL A 18 58.63 -8.35 4.77
C VAL A 18 57.37 -8.92 4.11
N GLN A 19 56.20 -8.67 4.68
CA GLN A 19 54.96 -8.79 3.91
C GLN A 19 54.80 -7.53 3.07
N THR A 20 55.08 -7.68 1.78
CA THR A 20 54.72 -6.70 0.76
C THR A 20 53.19 -6.59 0.71
N VAL A 21 52.65 -5.47 1.20
CA VAL A 21 51.26 -5.09 0.91
C VAL A 21 51.24 -4.63 -0.54
N VAL A 22 50.70 -5.46 -1.41
CA VAL A 22 50.30 -5.02 -2.76
C VAL A 22 49.15 -4.05 -2.56
N SER A 23 49.44 -2.76 -2.67
CA SER A 23 48.42 -1.71 -2.77
C SER A 23 47.60 -2.00 -4.01
N MET A 24 46.40 -2.56 -3.83
CA MET A 24 45.37 -2.51 -4.86
C MET A 24 44.96 -1.06 -5.01
N VAL A 25 45.52 -0.40 -6.02
CA VAL A 25 45.00 0.87 -6.53
C VAL A 25 43.65 0.53 -7.15
N ILE A 26 42.56 0.83 -6.44
CA ILE A 26 41.21 0.77 -7.00
C ILE A 26 41.02 2.04 -7.85
N PRO A 27 40.86 1.94 -9.17
CA PRO A 27 40.60 3.10 -10.00
C PRO A 27 39.10 3.41 -9.92
N ASN A 28 38.67 4.14 -8.89
CA ASN A 28 37.41 4.91 -8.89
C ASN A 28 37.24 5.76 -7.62
N ALA A 29 38.33 6.35 -7.11
CA ALA A 29 38.26 7.31 -6.00
C ALA A 29 37.57 8.63 -6.40
N THR A 30 37.53 8.96 -7.69
CA THR A 30 36.97 10.23 -8.20
C THR A 30 35.45 10.33 -8.06
N HIS A 31 34.72 9.21 -8.16
CA HIS A 31 33.26 9.20 -7.96
C HIS A 31 32.88 9.34 -6.47
N LEU A 32 33.72 8.84 -5.57
CA LEU A 32 33.53 8.97 -4.12
C LEU A 32 33.92 10.37 -3.64
N GLU A 33 34.98 10.97 -4.18
CA GLU A 33 35.35 12.37 -3.90
C GLU A 33 34.27 13.35 -4.38
N ALA A 34 33.69 13.14 -5.58
CA ALA A 34 32.57 13.95 -6.08
C ALA A 34 31.28 13.81 -5.25
N ILE A 35 31.08 12.67 -4.58
CA ILE A 35 29.99 12.48 -3.61
C ILE A 35 30.32 13.21 -2.30
N LEU A 36 31.56 13.13 -1.81
CA LEU A 36 32.02 13.76 -0.56
C LEU A 36 32.03 15.29 -0.64
N GLU A 37 32.30 15.87 -1.81
CA GLU A 37 32.30 17.32 -2.03
C GLU A 37 30.89 17.92 -1.85
N ARG A 38 29.81 17.18 -2.17
CA ARG A 38 28.41 17.61 -1.88
C ARG A 38 28.05 17.67 -0.40
N TYR A 39 28.88 17.08 0.47
CA TYR A 39 28.67 17.05 1.91
C TYR A 39 29.70 17.91 2.68
N SER A 40 30.59 18.63 1.98
CA SER A 40 31.66 19.42 2.58
C SER A 40 31.40 20.92 2.66
N ASP A 41 30.15 21.37 2.70
CA ASP A 41 29.84 22.75 3.09
C ASP A 41 29.51 22.82 4.58
N LYS A 42 30.54 23.20 5.34
CA LYS A 42 30.41 23.81 6.67
C LYS A 42 29.88 25.22 6.46
N ASP A 43 28.75 25.54 7.09
CA ASP A 43 28.60 26.82 7.80
C ASP A 43 27.38 26.79 8.73
N GLU A 44 27.58 27.38 9.91
CA GLU A 44 26.71 27.37 11.10
C GLU A 44 25.44 28.23 10.96
N THR A 45 24.74 28.14 9.82
CA THR A 45 23.53 28.95 9.54
C THR A 45 22.34 28.11 9.06
N TRP A 46 22.31 26.81 9.38
CA TRP A 46 21.28 25.89 8.86
C TRP A 46 19.85 26.10 9.45
N TRP A 47 19.69 26.94 10.48
CA TRP A 47 18.41 27.12 11.19
C TRP A 47 17.62 28.39 10.84
N GLN A 48 18.09 29.25 9.93
CA GLN A 48 17.39 30.49 9.57
C GLN A 48 17.22 30.67 8.06
N SER A 49 16.32 29.86 7.48
CA SER A 49 15.47 30.14 6.29
C SER A 49 15.24 28.89 5.44
N LYS A 50 14.25 28.04 5.79
CA LYS A 50 13.73 27.07 4.82
C LYS A 50 12.79 27.77 3.83
N SER A 51 13.42 28.43 2.85
CA SER A 51 12.89 28.60 1.50
C SER A 51 12.78 27.21 0.84
N ARG A 52 11.58 26.83 0.36
CA ARG A 52 11.26 25.69 -0.54
C ARG A 52 12.14 24.42 -0.47
N GLY A 53 11.66 23.43 0.30
CA GLY A 53 11.57 22.00 -0.10
C GLY A 53 12.85 21.20 -0.38
N LYS A 54 13.50 20.68 0.67
CA LYS A 54 14.46 19.55 0.57
C LYS A 54 13.79 18.31 1.20
N ARG A 55 13.67 17.19 0.45
CA ARG A 55 13.03 15.93 0.91
C ARG A 55 13.74 15.39 2.17
N ALA A 56 12.99 14.74 3.07
CA ALA A 56 13.53 14.08 4.26
C ALA A 56 14.34 12.79 3.96
N ILE A 57 14.24 12.29 2.73
CA ILE A 57 15.04 11.18 2.22
C ILE A 57 15.53 11.52 0.81
N SER A 58 16.76 11.12 0.47
CA SER A 58 17.28 11.35 -0.89
C SER A 58 16.51 10.49 -1.90
N HIS A 59 16.46 10.91 -3.17
CA HIS A 59 15.84 10.11 -4.22
C HIS A 59 16.54 8.74 -4.40
N GLY A 60 17.86 8.69 -4.23
CA GLY A 60 18.62 7.43 -4.27
C GLY A 60 18.21 6.49 -3.14
N ASP A 61 18.14 6.99 -1.91
CA ASP A 61 17.73 6.20 -0.75
C ASP A 61 16.28 5.72 -0.85
N MET A 62 15.38 6.57 -1.34
CA MET A 62 13.98 6.21 -1.65
C MET A 62 13.92 4.98 -2.55
N GLN A 63 14.67 5.00 -3.66
CA GLN A 63 14.69 3.90 -4.61
C GLN A 63 15.29 2.64 -3.99
N LEU A 64 16.41 2.76 -3.26
CA LEU A 64 17.05 1.63 -2.58
C LEU A 64 16.13 0.96 -1.54
N ILE A 65 15.36 1.74 -0.78
CA ILE A 65 14.36 1.21 0.15
C ILE A 65 13.29 0.45 -0.62
N LEU A 66 12.70 1.05 -1.66
CA LEU A 66 11.62 0.44 -2.43
C LEU A 66 12.06 -0.86 -3.12
N ASP A 67 13.23 -0.83 -3.77
CA ASP A 67 13.79 -1.98 -4.47
C ASP A 67 14.09 -3.12 -3.51
N LEU A 68 14.65 -2.81 -2.34
CA LEU A 68 14.93 -3.82 -1.32
C LEU A 68 13.64 -4.42 -0.76
N HIS A 69 12.59 -3.62 -0.50
CA HIS A 69 11.28 -4.14 -0.09
C HIS A 69 10.73 -5.12 -1.12
N ASN A 70 10.67 -4.73 -2.40
CA ASN A 70 10.14 -5.59 -3.46
C ASN A 70 10.98 -6.85 -3.67
N LYS A 71 12.32 -6.72 -3.63
CA LYS A 71 13.22 -7.88 -3.72
C LYS A 71 12.93 -8.90 -2.61
N LEU A 72 12.83 -8.44 -1.36
CA LEU A 72 12.60 -9.30 -0.19
C LEU A 72 11.20 -9.92 -0.22
N ARG A 73 10.17 -9.14 -0.59
CA ARG A 73 8.78 -9.62 -0.78
C ARG A 73 8.68 -10.73 -1.82
N GLY A 74 9.46 -10.65 -2.91
CA GLY A 74 9.50 -11.68 -3.95
C GLY A 74 10.31 -12.93 -3.59
N GLN A 75 11.01 -12.93 -2.44
CA GLN A 75 11.93 -14.00 -2.00
C GLN A 75 11.47 -14.69 -0.70
N VAL A 76 10.25 -14.43 -0.25
CA VAL A 76 9.72 -15.02 0.99
C VAL A 76 9.60 -16.54 0.91
N TYR A 77 9.78 -17.19 2.06
CA TYR A 77 9.47 -18.61 2.25
C TYR A 77 8.55 -18.79 3.47
N PRO A 78 7.47 -19.57 3.36
CA PRO A 78 6.99 -20.26 2.15
C PRO A 78 6.52 -19.27 1.05
N PRO A 79 6.42 -19.70 -0.22
CA PRO A 79 6.12 -18.76 -1.32
C PRO A 79 4.72 -18.15 -1.20
N ALA A 80 4.61 -16.90 -1.64
CA ALA A 80 3.38 -16.11 -1.56
C ALA A 80 2.65 -16.05 -2.90
N SER A 81 1.38 -16.46 -2.92
CA SER A 81 0.54 -16.45 -4.13
C SER A 81 -0.08 -15.11 -4.49
N ASN A 82 -0.15 -14.17 -3.53
CA ASN A 82 -0.87 -12.91 -3.68
C ASN A 82 -0.03 -11.67 -3.30
N MET A 83 1.30 -11.78 -3.31
CA MET A 83 2.18 -10.70 -2.89
C MET A 83 2.13 -9.52 -3.86
N GLU A 84 1.60 -8.38 -3.45
CA GLU A 84 1.48 -7.21 -4.33
C GLU A 84 2.82 -6.48 -4.50
N TYR A 85 3.09 -5.96 -5.70
CA TYR A 85 4.22 -5.07 -5.92
C TYR A 85 4.01 -3.75 -5.17
N MET A 86 5.02 -3.36 -4.41
CA MET A 86 5.00 -2.15 -3.61
C MET A 86 5.47 -0.95 -4.43
N VAL A 87 4.75 0.17 -4.34
CA VAL A 87 5.13 1.46 -4.94
C VAL A 87 5.37 2.52 -3.87
N TRP A 88 6.15 3.55 -4.21
CA TRP A 88 6.36 4.68 -3.32
C TRP A 88 5.13 5.61 -3.29
N ASP A 89 4.74 6.05 -2.11
CA ASP A 89 3.64 6.98 -1.88
C ASP A 89 4.15 8.22 -1.14
N THR A 90 4.07 9.37 -1.81
CA THR A 90 4.61 10.64 -1.29
C THR A 90 3.82 11.21 -0.11
N GLU A 91 2.55 10.82 0.07
CA GLU A 91 1.77 11.24 1.23
C GLU A 91 2.20 10.45 2.47
N LEU A 92 2.49 9.15 2.31
CA LEU A 92 3.08 8.33 3.36
C LEU A 92 4.48 8.83 3.76
N GLU A 93 5.32 9.24 2.79
CA GLU A 93 6.63 9.87 3.03
C GLU A 93 6.47 11.14 3.86
N ARG A 94 5.57 12.05 3.48
CA ARG A 94 5.33 13.30 4.21
C ARG A 94 4.85 13.05 5.65
N SER A 95 3.97 12.06 5.83
CA SER A 95 3.53 11.66 7.17
C SER A 95 4.66 11.05 8.00
N ALA A 96 5.55 10.28 7.36
CA ALA A 96 6.72 9.70 8.02
C ALA A 96 7.72 10.79 8.42
N GLU A 97 7.93 11.79 7.56
CA GLU A 97 8.78 12.96 7.84
C GLU A 97 8.30 13.71 9.07
N HIS A 98 6.99 14.01 9.13
CA HIS A 98 6.41 14.68 10.29
C HIS A 98 6.64 13.90 11.59
N TRP A 99 6.53 12.58 11.55
CA TRP A 99 6.77 11.73 12.73
C TRP A 99 8.26 11.62 13.09
N ALA A 100 9.14 11.44 12.10
CA ALA A 100 10.58 11.34 12.31
C ALA A 100 11.16 12.61 12.97
N HIS A 101 10.59 13.78 12.68
CA HIS A 101 10.95 15.06 13.31
C HIS A 101 10.63 15.14 14.80
N THR A 102 9.71 14.31 15.32
CA THR A 102 9.38 14.30 16.75
C THR A 102 10.52 13.73 17.59
N CYS A 103 11.40 12.92 17.00
CA CYS A 103 12.47 12.20 17.71
C CYS A 103 11.96 11.38 18.91
N LEU A 104 10.75 10.84 18.81
CA LEU A 104 10.15 9.94 19.79
C LEU A 104 10.28 8.49 19.32
N TRP A 105 10.85 7.61 20.15
CA TRP A 105 10.95 6.18 19.90
C TRP A 105 9.63 5.45 20.20
N GLU A 106 8.56 5.88 19.52
CA GLU A 106 7.22 5.33 19.68
C GLU A 106 6.48 5.39 18.34
N HIS A 107 5.44 4.57 18.18
CA HIS A 107 4.59 4.61 16.99
C HIS A 107 3.68 5.84 17.00
N GLY A 108 3.47 6.43 15.82
CA GLY A 108 2.48 7.50 15.69
C GLY A 108 2.45 8.23 14.34
N PRO A 109 1.65 9.30 14.24
CA PRO A 109 0.74 9.77 15.29
C PRO A 109 -0.45 8.83 15.49
N ALA A 110 -0.93 8.69 16.73
CA ALA A 110 -1.91 7.67 17.13
C ALA A 110 -3.19 7.62 16.27
N HIS A 111 -3.67 8.78 15.78
CA HIS A 111 -4.86 8.88 14.95
C HIS A 111 -4.68 8.33 13.52
N LEU A 112 -3.44 8.11 13.07
CA LEU A 112 -3.14 7.51 11.76
C LEU A 112 -2.90 6.00 11.84
N LEU A 113 -2.46 5.48 12.99
CA LEU A 113 -2.10 4.06 13.17
C LEU A 113 -3.25 3.07 12.93
N THR A 114 -4.51 3.54 12.89
CA THR A 114 -5.66 2.71 12.51
C THR A 114 -5.83 2.57 10.99
N ARG A 115 -5.13 3.40 10.20
CA ARG A 115 -5.26 3.52 8.74
C ARG A 115 -3.95 3.24 7.98
N ILE A 116 -2.81 3.21 8.67
CA ILE A 116 -1.49 2.93 8.10
C ILE A 116 -0.72 1.96 8.98
N GLY A 117 0.13 1.14 8.35
CA GLY A 117 1.16 0.37 9.05
C GLY A 117 2.38 1.25 9.28
N GLN A 118 3.23 0.90 10.24
CA GLN A 118 4.45 1.66 10.52
C GLN A 118 5.56 0.76 11.04
N ASN A 119 6.74 0.85 10.42
CA ASN A 119 7.98 0.30 10.96
C ASN A 119 8.92 1.43 11.35
N LEU A 120 9.62 1.24 12.47
CA LEU A 120 10.57 2.18 13.05
C LEU A 120 11.96 1.53 13.10
N GLY A 121 12.99 2.31 12.81
CA GLY A 121 14.37 1.86 12.88
C GLY A 121 15.24 2.99 13.40
N ALA A 122 16.13 2.70 14.34
CA ALA A 122 17.08 3.68 14.82
C ALA A 122 18.48 3.06 14.93
N HIS A 123 19.50 3.85 14.64
CA HIS A 123 20.88 3.52 14.97
C HIS A 123 21.64 4.79 15.38
N TRP A 124 22.81 4.61 15.95
CA TRP A 124 23.71 5.68 16.35
C TRP A 124 25.16 5.22 16.18
N GLY A 125 26.09 6.17 16.11
CA GLY A 125 27.50 5.89 15.92
C GLY A 125 27.88 5.75 14.44
N ARG A 126 28.20 4.53 13.98
CA ARG A 126 28.66 4.31 12.60
C ARG A 126 27.56 4.61 11.60
N ASP A 127 27.93 5.30 10.52
CA ASP A 127 27.02 5.57 9.41
C ASP A 127 26.54 4.26 8.76
N ARG A 128 25.23 4.15 8.56
CA ARG A 128 24.59 3.04 7.86
C ARG A 128 23.63 3.56 6.80
N PRO A 129 23.55 2.92 5.62
CA PRO A 129 22.55 3.26 4.63
C PRO A 129 21.14 2.89 5.15
N PRO A 130 20.07 3.50 4.64
CA PRO A 130 18.71 3.22 5.12
C PRO A 130 18.27 1.76 4.92
N THR A 131 18.84 1.08 3.93
CA THR A 131 18.67 -0.35 3.67
C THR A 131 19.11 -1.24 4.83
N PHE A 132 19.99 -0.75 5.71
CA PHE A 132 20.37 -1.46 6.94
C PHE A 132 19.15 -1.76 7.83
N HIS A 133 18.25 -0.79 8.02
CA HIS A 133 17.05 -0.98 8.82
C HIS A 133 16.05 -1.91 8.14
N VAL A 134 15.88 -1.78 6.82
CA VAL A 134 15.00 -2.67 6.03
C VAL A 134 15.47 -4.13 6.12
N GLN A 135 16.77 -4.36 6.02
CA GLN A 135 17.33 -5.70 6.19
C GLN A 135 17.15 -6.21 7.63
N ALA A 136 17.40 -5.36 8.65
CA ALA A 136 17.20 -5.74 10.04
C ALA A 136 15.74 -6.11 10.35
N TRP A 137 14.77 -5.39 9.77
CA TRP A 137 13.35 -5.76 9.86
C TRP A 137 13.06 -7.09 9.19
N TYR A 138 13.68 -7.37 8.04
CA TYR A 138 13.49 -8.65 7.35
C TYR A 138 14.12 -9.82 8.09
N ASP A 139 15.28 -9.62 8.72
CA ASP A 139 16.04 -10.67 9.42
C ASP A 139 15.27 -11.27 10.61
N GLU A 140 14.20 -10.60 11.10
CA GLU A 140 13.26 -11.17 12.06
C GLU A 140 12.55 -12.44 11.53
N VAL A 141 12.59 -12.70 10.22
CA VAL A 141 12.14 -13.97 9.61
C VAL A 141 12.79 -15.19 10.25
N ARG A 142 14.00 -15.05 10.80
CA ARG A 142 14.73 -16.12 11.50
C ARG A 142 14.00 -16.59 12.76
N ASP A 143 13.19 -15.72 13.35
CA ASP A 143 12.44 -15.95 14.58
C ASP A 143 10.94 -16.11 14.33
N PHE A 144 10.47 -15.81 13.12
CA PHE A 144 9.08 -15.91 12.74
C PHE A 144 8.75 -17.29 12.16
N SER A 145 7.66 -17.91 12.62
CA SER A 145 7.10 -19.12 12.01
C SER A 145 5.81 -18.80 11.26
N TYR A 146 5.79 -19.10 9.96
CA TYR A 146 4.62 -18.85 9.10
C TYR A 146 3.43 -19.75 9.50
N PRO A 147 2.23 -19.18 9.75
CA PRO A 147 1.04 -19.98 10.04
C PRO A 147 0.41 -20.50 8.76
N TYR A 148 0.37 -21.83 8.60
CA TYR A 148 -0.26 -22.44 7.44
C TYR A 148 -1.79 -22.40 7.54
N PRO A 149 -2.52 -22.45 6.41
CA PRO A 149 -3.99 -22.36 6.40
C PRO A 149 -4.68 -23.38 7.33
N GLN A 150 -4.14 -24.59 7.45
CA GLN A 150 -4.67 -25.63 8.33
C GLN A 150 -4.55 -25.33 9.83
N GLU A 151 -3.71 -24.37 10.22
CA GLU A 151 -3.56 -23.92 11.61
C GLU A 151 -4.46 -22.72 11.94
N CYS A 152 -5.12 -22.13 10.94
CA CYS A 152 -5.95 -20.94 11.09
C CYS A 152 -7.42 -21.31 11.36
N ASP A 153 -7.80 -21.45 12.64
CA ASP A 153 -9.19 -21.70 13.04
C ASP A 153 -9.55 -21.03 14.39
N PRO A 154 -10.43 -20.01 14.42
CA PRO A 154 -10.84 -19.13 13.31
C PRO A 154 -9.78 -18.08 12.96
N TYR A 155 -8.65 -18.07 13.70
CA TYR A 155 -7.55 -17.12 13.59
C TYR A 155 -6.24 -17.89 13.41
N CYS A 156 -5.32 -17.34 12.64
CA CYS A 156 -3.96 -17.87 12.51
C CYS A 156 -3.14 -17.62 13.78
N PRO A 157 -2.37 -18.62 14.27
CA PRO A 157 -1.47 -18.41 15.39
C PRO A 157 -0.32 -17.48 15.00
N TYR A 158 0.00 -16.52 15.87
CA TYR A 158 1.21 -15.72 15.74
C TYR A 158 2.34 -16.39 16.54
N ARG A 159 3.44 -16.75 15.87
CA ARG A 159 4.59 -17.44 16.47
C ARG A 159 5.87 -16.66 16.18
N CYS A 160 6.47 -16.13 17.23
CA CYS A 160 7.72 -15.39 17.20
C CYS A 160 8.59 -15.87 18.37
N SER A 161 9.76 -16.45 18.09
CA SER A 161 10.73 -16.86 19.11
C SER A 161 11.65 -15.72 19.57
N GLY A 162 11.74 -14.67 18.76
CA GLY A 162 12.57 -13.49 19.00
C GLY A 162 11.84 -12.39 19.77
N PRO A 163 12.52 -11.29 20.07
CA PRO A 163 11.93 -10.16 20.78
C PRO A 163 10.85 -9.44 19.96
N VAL A 164 11.00 -9.42 18.62
CA VAL A 164 10.07 -8.77 17.69
C VAL A 164 10.09 -9.54 16.36
N CYS A 165 8.91 -9.73 15.77
CA CYS A 165 8.76 -10.21 14.38
C CYS A 165 7.78 -9.36 13.55
N THR A 166 7.21 -8.30 14.15
CA THR A 166 6.15 -7.50 13.54
C THR A 166 6.68 -6.58 12.44
N HIS A 167 7.99 -6.26 12.43
CA HIS A 167 8.55 -5.48 11.34
C HIS A 167 8.68 -6.33 10.08
N TYR A 168 9.14 -7.59 10.23
CA TYR A 168 9.14 -8.56 9.14
C TYR A 168 7.75 -8.75 8.57
N THR A 169 6.74 -9.08 9.41
CA THR A 169 5.39 -9.37 8.89
C THR A 169 4.75 -8.17 8.20
N GLN A 170 5.04 -6.93 8.61
CA GLN A 170 4.59 -5.73 7.90
C GLN A 170 5.30 -5.56 6.56
N LEU A 171 6.62 -5.77 6.50
CA LEU A 171 7.42 -5.65 5.29
C LEU A 171 6.91 -6.64 4.21
N VAL A 172 6.60 -7.88 4.63
CA VAL A 172 6.08 -8.93 3.74
C VAL A 172 4.55 -9.02 3.71
N TRP A 173 3.83 -7.98 4.16
CA TRP A 173 2.37 -8.01 4.14
C TRP A 173 1.85 -7.89 2.71
N ALA A 174 1.18 -8.94 2.21
CA ALA A 174 0.82 -9.08 0.80
C ALA A 174 0.06 -7.89 0.24
N THR A 175 -0.94 -7.38 0.98
CA THR A 175 -1.81 -6.29 0.51
C THR A 175 -1.18 -4.91 0.68
N SER A 176 -0.14 -4.75 1.50
CA SER A 176 0.54 -3.47 1.68
C SER A 176 1.37 -3.17 0.43
N ASN A 177 0.77 -2.44 -0.50
CA ASN A 177 1.32 -2.15 -1.82
C ASN A 177 1.83 -0.71 -1.97
N LYS A 178 1.77 0.10 -0.90
CA LYS A 178 2.32 1.45 -0.84
C LYS A 178 3.23 1.63 0.36
N ILE A 179 4.35 2.32 0.17
CA ILE A 179 5.28 2.70 1.24
C ILE A 179 5.74 4.14 1.08
N GLY A 180 5.95 4.84 2.20
CA GLY A 180 6.71 6.08 2.20
C GLY A 180 7.50 6.21 3.50
N CYS A 181 8.77 6.60 3.38
CA CYS A 181 9.69 6.68 4.52
C CYS A 181 10.38 8.03 4.63
N ALA A 182 10.84 8.35 5.82
CA ALA A 182 11.64 9.53 6.10
C ALA A 182 12.72 9.24 7.13
N ILE A 183 13.83 9.98 7.02
CA ILE A 183 14.97 9.89 7.93
C ILE A 183 15.14 11.22 8.64
N ASN A 184 15.40 11.17 9.94
CA ASN A 184 15.79 12.34 10.70
C ASN A 184 16.97 12.01 11.62
N VAL A 185 17.85 12.99 11.84
CA VAL A 185 18.94 12.88 12.82
C VAL A 185 18.49 13.55 14.11
N CYS A 186 18.36 12.76 15.16
CA CYS A 186 17.91 13.16 16.48
C CYS A 186 19.09 13.31 17.43
N TYR A 187 19.41 14.53 17.85
CA TYR A 187 20.58 14.81 18.68
C TYR A 187 20.53 14.15 20.05
N ASN A 188 19.36 14.06 20.66
CA ASN A 188 19.12 13.39 21.94
C ASN A 188 17.80 12.60 21.82
N MET A 189 17.89 11.30 21.53
CA MET A 189 16.72 10.43 21.41
C MET A 189 16.73 9.37 22.50
N ASN A 190 15.65 9.25 23.27
CA ASN A 190 15.52 8.19 24.28
C ASN A 190 15.02 6.90 23.60
N VAL A 191 15.89 5.90 23.52
CA VAL A 191 15.59 4.57 23.00
C VAL A 191 15.69 3.59 24.17
N TRP A 192 14.54 3.07 24.62
CA TRP A 192 14.44 2.11 25.72
C TRP A 192 15.14 2.54 27.02
N GLY A 193 15.03 3.81 27.39
CA GLY A 193 15.61 4.36 28.62
C GLY A 193 17.06 4.83 28.48
N MET A 194 17.66 4.71 27.29
CA MET A 194 19.02 5.17 26.99
C MET A 194 18.98 6.35 26.03
N ILE A 195 19.72 7.42 26.34
CA ILE A 195 19.86 8.57 25.44
C ILE A 195 20.90 8.25 24.38
N TRP A 196 20.48 8.20 23.12
CA TRP A 196 21.36 8.07 21.97
C TRP A 196 21.69 9.44 21.40
N ALA A 197 22.97 9.78 21.40
CA ALA A 197 23.46 11.01 20.80
C ALA A 197 23.52 10.87 19.27
N LYS A 198 22.96 11.86 18.54
CA LYS A 198 22.90 11.88 17.07
C LYS A 198 22.35 10.57 16.48
N ALA A 199 21.23 10.09 17.04
CA ALA A 199 20.55 8.92 16.52
C ALA A 199 19.96 9.19 15.14
N VAL A 200 20.23 8.31 14.17
CA VAL A 200 19.55 8.30 12.88
C VAL A 200 18.25 7.52 13.06
N TYR A 201 17.12 8.18 12.81
CA TYR A 201 15.78 7.63 12.99
C TYR A 201 15.08 7.51 11.63
N LEU A 202 14.74 6.27 11.24
CA LEU A 202 13.97 5.92 10.06
C LEU A 202 12.54 5.58 10.46
N VAL A 203 11.58 6.23 9.81
CA VAL A 203 10.15 5.92 9.90
C VAL A 203 9.67 5.50 8.52
N CYS A 204 9.04 4.33 8.40
CA CYS A 204 8.39 3.89 7.16
C CYS A 204 6.91 3.61 7.43
N ASN A 205 6.03 4.25 6.66
CA ASN A 205 4.59 4.05 6.71
C ASN A 205 4.13 3.18 5.53
N TYR A 206 3.15 2.31 5.78
CA TYR A 206 2.63 1.35 4.81
C TYR A 206 1.12 1.53 4.62
N SER A 207 0.64 1.35 3.40
CA SER A 207 -0.80 1.34 3.11
C SER A 207 -1.17 0.25 2.11
N PRO A 208 -2.28 -0.46 2.33
CA PRO A 208 -3.04 -0.57 3.58
C PRO A 208 -2.19 -1.12 4.76
N PRO A 209 -2.61 -0.96 6.02
CA PRO A 209 -1.87 -1.48 7.17
C PRO A 209 -1.82 -3.01 7.17
N GLY A 210 -0.69 -3.56 7.60
CA GLY A 210 -0.52 -4.99 7.84
C GLY A 210 -0.73 -5.38 9.31
N ASN A 211 -0.16 -6.52 9.69
CA ASN A 211 -0.13 -7.05 11.06
C ASN A 211 -1.53 -7.23 11.70
N TRP A 212 -2.51 -7.62 10.89
CA TRP A 212 -3.84 -7.92 11.38
C TRP A 212 -3.82 -9.15 12.29
N TRP A 213 -4.29 -8.99 13.53
CA TRP A 213 -4.30 -10.06 14.51
C TRP A 213 -5.12 -11.26 14.01
N GLY A 214 -4.53 -12.45 14.05
CA GLY A 214 -5.18 -13.66 13.57
C GLY A 214 -5.10 -13.88 12.07
N HIS A 215 -4.28 -13.14 11.34
CA HIS A 215 -4.08 -13.30 9.89
C HIS A 215 -2.61 -13.58 9.56
N ALA A 216 -2.39 -14.43 8.56
CA ALA A 216 -1.08 -14.63 7.95
C ALA A 216 -0.68 -13.39 7.12
N PRO A 217 0.63 -13.06 7.00
CA PRO A 217 1.08 -11.90 6.25
C PRO A 217 0.80 -11.97 4.75
N TYR A 218 0.68 -13.18 4.20
CA TYR A 218 0.36 -13.44 2.80
C TYR A 218 -0.34 -14.80 2.67
N LYS A 219 -0.82 -15.15 1.46
CA LYS A 219 -1.38 -16.47 1.16
C LYS A 219 -0.29 -17.39 0.63
N HIS A 220 -0.03 -18.49 1.34
CA HIS A 220 0.83 -19.56 0.86
C HIS A 220 0.33 -20.11 -0.49
N GLY A 221 1.22 -20.24 -1.47
CA GLY A 221 0.93 -20.87 -2.75
C GLY A 221 1.97 -20.54 -3.82
N ALA A 222 1.74 -21.01 -5.04
CA ALA A 222 2.60 -20.69 -6.17
C ALA A 222 2.63 -19.16 -6.40
N PRO A 223 3.80 -18.54 -6.63
CA PRO A 223 3.89 -17.11 -6.87
C PRO A 223 2.89 -16.61 -7.89
N CYS A 224 2.24 -15.49 -7.57
CA CYS A 224 1.23 -14.84 -8.40
C CYS A 224 -0.06 -15.64 -8.71
N SER A 225 -0.24 -16.85 -8.16
CA SER A 225 -1.42 -17.67 -8.47
C SER A 225 -2.74 -17.17 -7.86
N ALA A 226 -2.68 -16.17 -6.97
CA ALA A 226 -3.82 -15.57 -6.31
C ALA A 226 -3.74 -14.03 -6.29
N CYS A 227 -3.12 -13.44 -7.31
CA CYS A 227 -3.07 -11.99 -7.46
C CYS A 227 -4.48 -11.38 -7.58
N PRO A 228 -4.72 -10.20 -6.98
CA PRO A 228 -5.97 -9.49 -7.18
C PRO A 228 -6.24 -9.25 -8.68
N PRO A 229 -7.51 -9.35 -9.14
CA PRO A 229 -7.85 -9.13 -10.55
C PRO A 229 -7.41 -7.77 -11.09
N SER A 230 -7.25 -6.78 -10.21
CA SER A 230 -6.74 -5.44 -10.55
C SER A 230 -5.36 -5.48 -11.22
N TYR A 231 -4.55 -6.52 -10.99
CA TYR A 231 -3.24 -6.71 -11.62
C TYR A 231 -3.29 -7.33 -13.02
N GLY A 232 -4.48 -7.70 -13.53
CA GLY A 232 -4.64 -8.22 -14.90
C GLY A 232 -3.89 -9.52 -15.18
N GLY A 233 -3.56 -10.29 -14.13
CA GLY A 233 -2.75 -11.51 -14.24
C GLY A 233 -1.24 -11.26 -14.37
N GLY A 234 -0.77 -10.02 -14.28
CA GLY A 234 0.65 -9.71 -14.40
C GLY A 234 1.46 -10.19 -13.18
N CYS A 235 2.62 -10.78 -13.47
CA CYS A 235 3.55 -11.31 -12.48
C CYS A 235 4.97 -10.92 -12.85
N ARG A 236 5.70 -10.31 -11.92
CA ARG A 236 7.11 -9.95 -12.11
C ARG A 236 7.88 -10.22 -10.83
N ASN A 237 8.96 -10.99 -10.93
CA ASN A 237 9.82 -11.34 -9.78
C ASN A 237 9.01 -11.87 -8.57
N ASN A 238 8.03 -12.75 -8.83
CA ASN A 238 7.12 -13.33 -7.83
C ASN A 238 6.13 -12.34 -7.17
N LEU A 239 5.95 -11.14 -7.74
CA LEU A 239 5.03 -10.11 -7.25
C LEU A 239 3.90 -9.88 -8.26
N CYS A 240 2.69 -9.64 -7.77
CA CYS A 240 1.57 -9.15 -8.55
C CYS A 240 1.91 -7.77 -9.08
N TYR A 241 2.03 -7.66 -10.40
CA TYR A 241 2.58 -6.48 -11.06
C TYR A 241 1.68 -6.07 -12.22
N LYS A 242 1.43 -4.77 -12.38
CA LYS A 242 0.72 -4.25 -13.55
C LYS A 242 1.77 -3.84 -14.57
N ASP A 243 1.75 -4.48 -15.74
CA ASP A 243 2.63 -4.11 -16.83
C ASP A 243 2.07 -2.85 -17.51
N ASP A 244 2.37 -1.69 -16.92
CA ASP A 244 2.22 -0.42 -17.59
C ASP A 244 3.38 -0.36 -18.60
N GLY A 245 3.11 -0.55 -19.89
CA GLY A 245 4.09 -0.66 -20.99
C GLY A 245 4.98 0.57 -21.25
N SER A 246 5.44 1.25 -20.20
CA SER A 246 6.38 2.37 -20.19
C SER A 246 7.60 2.03 -19.32
N HIS A 247 8.32 0.96 -19.66
CA HIS A 247 9.75 0.90 -19.38
C HIS A 247 10.49 1.46 -20.60
N MET A 248 10.46 2.78 -20.77
CA MET A 248 11.61 3.43 -21.40
C MET A 248 12.67 3.55 -20.30
N HIS A 249 13.83 2.97 -20.58
CA HIS A 249 15.05 3.17 -19.81
C HIS A 249 15.17 4.62 -19.34
N HIS A 250 15.19 4.84 -18.03
CA HIS A 250 15.83 6.03 -17.48
C HIS A 250 17.33 5.87 -17.71
N THR A 251 17.80 6.24 -18.90
CA THR A 251 19.17 6.72 -19.03
C THR A 251 19.29 7.97 -18.16
N PRO A 252 20.33 8.09 -17.31
CA PRO A 252 20.55 9.33 -16.56
C PRO A 252 20.85 10.41 -17.59
N GLU A 253 20.00 11.44 -17.68
CA GLU A 253 20.31 12.65 -18.44
C GLU A 253 21.50 13.33 -17.77
N THR A 254 22.66 13.23 -18.42
CA THR A 254 23.75 14.19 -18.23
C THR A 254 23.34 15.51 -18.86
N GLU A 255 23.51 16.58 -18.10
CA GLU A 255 23.38 17.96 -18.59
C GLU A 255 24.35 18.24 -19.74
N GLU A 256 23.98 19.24 -20.55
CA GLU A 256 24.71 19.89 -21.64
C GLU A 256 24.77 19.17 -22.99
N ASN A 257 23.99 19.67 -23.96
CA ASN A 257 24.50 20.68 -24.90
C ASN A 257 23.40 21.18 -25.85
N ASN A 258 23.29 22.50 -25.96
CA ASN A 258 22.50 23.20 -26.97
C ASN A 258 23.09 22.93 -28.36
N TYR A 259 22.33 22.30 -29.24
CA TYR A 259 22.46 22.48 -30.69
C TYR A 259 21.06 22.39 -31.33
N VAL A 260 20.70 23.43 -32.07
CA VAL A 260 19.49 23.49 -32.88
C VAL A 260 19.91 23.18 -34.31
N GLU A 261 19.39 22.10 -34.89
CA GLU A 261 19.38 21.88 -36.34
C GLU A 261 17.94 21.80 -36.86
N PRO A 262 17.67 22.26 -38.10
CA PRO A 262 16.34 22.61 -38.57
C PRO A 262 15.58 21.43 -39.20
N GLU A 263 14.24 21.53 -39.19
CA GLU A 263 13.31 20.58 -39.82
C GLU A 263 13.55 20.35 -41.31
N PRO A 264 13.30 19.12 -41.81
CA PRO A 264 12.82 18.90 -43.15
C PRO A 264 11.31 18.59 -43.18
N GLU A 265 10.65 19.29 -44.10
CA GLU A 265 9.24 19.18 -44.49
C GLU A 265 8.79 17.79 -45.01
N PRO A 266 7.46 17.55 -45.10
CA PRO A 266 6.88 16.22 -45.32
C PRO A 266 6.70 15.88 -46.80
N VAL A 267 6.93 14.61 -47.19
CA VAL A 267 6.50 14.11 -48.50
C VAL A 267 5.62 12.86 -48.39
N ARG A 268 4.43 13.07 -48.93
CA ARG A 268 3.27 12.24 -49.26
C ARG A 268 3.48 10.79 -49.70
N SER A 269 2.51 10.00 -49.23
CA SER A 269 1.77 8.88 -49.87
C SER A 269 2.17 8.40 -51.26
N HIS A 270 2.13 7.08 -51.45
CA HIS A 270 1.34 6.43 -52.50
C HIS A 270 0.94 5.01 -52.07
N GLY A 271 -0.31 4.65 -52.31
CA GLY A 271 -0.91 3.38 -51.93
C GLY A 271 -1.05 2.38 -53.07
N SER A 272 -1.58 1.22 -52.68
CA SER A 272 -2.26 0.17 -53.45
C SER A 272 -1.49 -0.59 -54.53
N HIS A 273 -1.42 -1.93 -54.43
CA HIS A 273 -2.46 -2.83 -54.94
C HIS A 273 -2.20 -4.32 -54.61
N TYR A 274 -3.30 -4.98 -54.24
CA TYR A 274 -3.67 -6.41 -54.17
C TYR A 274 -2.75 -7.50 -54.76
N SER A 275 -2.63 -8.60 -54.01
CA SER A 275 -2.96 -9.96 -54.51
C SER A 275 -3.28 -10.89 -53.35
N ASP A 276 -4.35 -11.64 -53.56
CA ASP A 276 -5.03 -12.60 -52.70
C ASP A 276 -4.27 -13.94 -52.61
N GLN A 277 -4.35 -14.63 -51.47
CA GLN A 277 -4.31 -16.10 -51.41
C GLN A 277 -4.83 -16.62 -50.06
N SER A 278 -5.99 -17.26 -50.16
CA SER A 278 -6.80 -17.96 -49.16
C SER A 278 -6.18 -19.25 -48.64
N VAL A 279 -6.37 -19.57 -47.34
CA VAL A 279 -6.55 -20.96 -46.84
C VAL A 279 -7.50 -20.99 -45.62
N SER A 280 -8.70 -21.56 -45.88
CA SER A 280 -9.65 -22.33 -45.05
C SER A 280 -10.15 -21.87 -43.67
N THR A 281 -11.46 -21.64 -43.61
CA THR A 281 -12.37 -21.78 -42.46
C THR A 281 -12.74 -23.24 -42.16
N PRO A 282 -13.23 -23.50 -40.93
CA PRO A 282 -14.51 -24.18 -40.77
C PRO A 282 -15.48 -23.38 -39.88
N SER A 283 -16.78 -23.57 -40.13
CA SER A 283 -17.94 -23.00 -39.42
C SER A 283 -18.88 -24.16 -39.05
N PRO A 284 -20.01 -23.96 -38.38
CA PRO A 284 -20.26 -23.34 -37.08
C PRO A 284 -20.85 -24.38 -36.10
N ASN A 285 -20.72 -24.20 -34.79
CA ASN A 285 -21.80 -24.64 -33.92
C ASN A 285 -21.89 -23.77 -32.66
N GLU A 286 -23.14 -23.47 -32.37
CA GLU A 286 -23.68 -22.57 -31.38
C GLU A 286 -23.14 -22.87 -29.98
N ASN A 287 -22.76 -21.80 -29.27
CA ASN A 287 -23.26 -21.53 -27.93
C ASN A 287 -23.01 -20.05 -27.61
N ILE A 288 -24.05 -19.26 -27.82
CA ILE A 288 -24.16 -17.90 -27.29
C ILE A 288 -24.33 -18.04 -25.77
N GLU A 289 -23.22 -18.09 -25.03
CA GLU A 289 -23.24 -17.75 -23.61
C GLU A 289 -22.87 -16.28 -23.46
N ARG A 290 -23.94 -15.48 -23.62
CA ARG A 290 -24.28 -14.32 -22.80
C ARG A 290 -23.13 -13.88 -21.89
N ASN A 291 -22.52 -12.73 -22.21
CA ASN A 291 -21.69 -11.97 -21.27
C ASN A 291 -22.50 -11.73 -20.00
N ASP A 292 -22.31 -12.62 -19.04
CA ASP A 292 -22.89 -12.49 -17.73
C ASP A 292 -22.22 -11.28 -17.08
N VAL A 293 -23.07 -10.40 -16.55
CA VAL A 293 -22.62 -9.20 -15.86
C VAL A 293 -21.71 -9.67 -14.74
N THR A 294 -20.44 -9.29 -14.80
CA THR A 294 -19.49 -9.61 -13.72
C THR A 294 -19.97 -8.89 -12.46
N SER A 295 -20.74 -9.64 -11.66
CA SER A 295 -21.23 -9.42 -10.31
C SER A 295 -21.18 -8.00 -9.74
N THR A 296 -22.36 -7.46 -9.44
CA THR A 296 -22.56 -6.31 -8.53
C THR A 296 -22.01 -6.54 -7.12
N SER A 297 -21.58 -7.76 -6.78
CA SER A 297 -20.98 -8.11 -5.48
C SER A 297 -19.61 -7.48 -5.20
N GLN A 298 -19.09 -6.60 -6.07
CA GLN A 298 -17.82 -5.92 -5.89
C GLN A 298 -17.95 -4.50 -5.29
N MET A 299 -19.16 -4.03 -4.95
CA MET A 299 -19.39 -2.66 -4.45
C MET A 299 -20.01 -2.59 -3.04
N SER A 300 -20.72 -3.62 -2.61
CA SER A 300 -21.31 -3.75 -1.28
C SER A 300 -21.42 -5.22 -0.91
N GLN A 301 -21.55 -5.50 0.39
CA GLN A 301 -21.94 -6.83 0.83
C GLN A 301 -23.44 -6.89 1.02
N GLN A 302 -24.08 -7.78 0.27
CA GLN A 302 -25.47 -8.14 0.47
C GLN A 302 -25.61 -8.89 1.79
N VAL A 303 -26.58 -8.47 2.60
CA VAL A 303 -26.81 -9.02 3.93
C VAL A 303 -28.28 -9.31 4.14
N GLU A 304 -28.61 -10.33 4.91
CA GLU A 304 -29.98 -10.58 5.35
C GLU A 304 -30.40 -9.61 6.46
N CYS A 305 -31.70 -9.40 6.65
CA CYS A 305 -32.25 -8.44 7.61
C CYS A 305 -31.77 -8.64 9.06
N ASP A 306 -31.48 -9.88 9.47
CA ASP A 306 -31.02 -10.22 10.83
C ASP A 306 -29.49 -10.34 10.95
N THR A 307 -28.77 -10.14 9.85
CA THR A 307 -27.31 -10.26 9.77
C THR A 307 -26.63 -9.28 10.71
N ARG A 308 -25.81 -9.81 11.62
CA ARG A 308 -25.09 -9.00 12.60
C ARG A 308 -23.76 -8.55 12.05
N LEU A 309 -23.29 -7.39 12.51
CA LEU A 309 -21.96 -6.89 12.12
C LEU A 309 -20.82 -7.83 12.56
N ARG A 310 -21.01 -8.64 13.60
CA ARG A 310 -20.06 -9.67 14.00
C ARG A 310 -20.03 -10.86 13.04
N ASP A 311 -21.17 -11.17 12.43
CA ASP A 311 -21.34 -12.36 11.59
C ASP A 311 -20.77 -12.11 10.19
N GLN A 312 -20.74 -10.85 9.75
CA GLN A 312 -20.12 -10.43 8.49
C GLN A 312 -18.80 -9.68 8.70
N CYS A 313 -17.85 -9.97 7.83
CA CYS A 313 -16.52 -9.37 7.79
C CYS A 313 -15.61 -9.53 9.01
N LYS A 314 -14.84 -10.61 8.91
CA LYS A 314 -13.64 -10.91 9.68
C LYS A 314 -12.39 -10.22 9.07
N GLY A 315 -12.51 -8.95 8.65
CA GLY A 315 -11.48 -8.19 7.92
C GLY A 315 -11.84 -6.71 7.65
N THR A 316 -10.95 -5.95 6.99
CA THR A 316 -10.96 -4.46 6.99
C THR A 316 -11.43 -3.74 5.74
N THR A 317 -11.91 -4.45 4.73
CA THR A 317 -12.48 -3.83 3.52
C THR A 317 -13.99 -3.58 3.59
N CYS A 318 -14.61 -3.84 4.74
CA CYS A 318 -16.06 -4.00 4.83
C CYS A 318 -16.77 -2.83 5.49
N ASN A 319 -16.70 -1.68 4.83
CA ASN A 319 -17.43 -0.52 5.30
C ASN A 319 -18.79 -0.37 4.61
N ARG A 320 -19.08 -1.05 3.49
CA ARG A 320 -20.30 -0.84 2.69
C ARG A 320 -21.17 -2.10 2.61
N TYR A 321 -22.46 -1.94 2.93
CA TYR A 321 -23.45 -3.02 2.95
C TYR A 321 -24.72 -2.61 2.22
N GLU A 322 -25.42 -3.60 1.67
CA GLU A 322 -26.71 -3.44 1.02
C GLU A 322 -27.75 -4.30 1.75
N CYS A 323 -28.77 -3.64 2.30
CA CYS A 323 -29.89 -4.28 2.98
C CYS A 323 -31.04 -4.51 2.01
N PRO A 324 -31.69 -5.69 2.04
CA PRO A 324 -32.89 -5.95 1.27
C PRO A 324 -34.09 -5.17 1.83
N PRO A 325 -35.15 -5.01 1.03
CA PRO A 325 -36.42 -4.47 1.51
C PRO A 325 -37.11 -5.42 2.50
N GLY A 326 -38.06 -4.89 3.28
CA GLY A 326 -38.92 -5.65 4.17
C GLY A 326 -38.30 -6.01 5.53
N CYS A 327 -37.24 -5.30 5.93
CA CYS A 327 -36.54 -5.59 7.17
C CYS A 327 -37.26 -5.11 8.44
N LEU A 328 -38.26 -4.22 8.35
CA LEU A 328 -38.88 -3.56 9.51
C LEU A 328 -39.53 -4.53 10.51
N PHE A 329 -39.90 -5.74 10.09
CA PHE A 329 -40.55 -6.73 10.95
C PHE A 329 -39.67 -7.95 11.30
N ASN A 330 -38.49 -8.08 10.68
CA ASN A 330 -37.58 -9.22 10.86
C ASN A 330 -36.10 -8.81 10.98
N TYR A 331 -35.81 -7.55 11.33
CA TYR A 331 -34.46 -6.97 11.41
C TYR A 331 -33.53 -7.57 12.49
N GLY A 332 -33.89 -8.65 13.19
CA GLY A 332 -33.06 -9.22 14.25
C GLY A 332 -32.88 -8.32 15.49
N LYS A 333 -31.91 -8.66 16.36
CA LYS A 333 -31.70 -7.93 17.62
C LYS A 333 -30.82 -6.70 17.39
N VAL A 334 -31.17 -5.57 18.01
CA VAL A 334 -30.40 -4.33 17.95
C VAL A 334 -30.15 -3.81 19.36
N TYR A 335 -28.89 -3.53 19.69
CA TYR A 335 -28.48 -3.02 21.00
C TYR A 335 -27.86 -1.63 20.86
N GLY A 336 -28.43 -0.63 21.52
CA GLY A 336 -27.92 0.75 21.52
C GLY A 336 -28.71 1.75 20.68
N SER A 337 -28.23 2.99 20.67
CA SER A 337 -28.86 4.14 20.01
C SER A 337 -27.78 5.11 19.57
N GLY A 338 -27.71 5.38 18.26
CA GLY A 338 -26.61 6.17 17.64
C GLY A 338 -25.27 5.42 17.60
N HIS A 339 -24.97 4.61 18.60
CA HIS A 339 -23.86 3.65 18.63
C HIS A 339 -24.44 2.27 18.95
N TYR A 340 -24.12 1.29 18.11
CA TYR A 340 -24.70 -0.05 18.17
C TYR A 340 -23.65 -1.09 18.50
N ASP A 341 -24.00 -2.09 19.30
CA ASP A 341 -23.11 -3.22 19.59
C ASP A 341 -22.88 -4.04 18.31
N THR A 342 -21.67 -4.50 18.04
CA THR A 342 -21.34 -5.44 16.94
C THR A 342 -22.23 -6.68 16.81
N HIS A 343 -22.92 -7.12 17.88
CA HIS A 343 -23.92 -8.19 17.83
C HIS A 343 -25.31 -7.73 17.35
N SER A 344 -25.46 -6.45 17.02
CA SER A 344 -26.68 -5.89 16.46
C SER A 344 -26.78 -6.20 14.97
N SER A 345 -28.01 -6.37 14.47
CA SER A 345 -28.27 -6.40 13.04
C SER A 345 -27.84 -5.09 12.37
N ILE A 346 -27.19 -5.23 11.22
CA ILE A 346 -26.77 -4.11 10.37
C ILE A 346 -28.00 -3.32 9.89
N CYS A 347 -28.96 -4.02 9.27
CA CYS A 347 -30.16 -3.41 8.70
C CYS A 347 -31.08 -2.84 9.78
N GLY A 348 -31.23 -3.55 10.91
CA GLY A 348 -31.98 -3.03 12.06
C GLY A 348 -31.37 -1.77 12.66
N SER A 349 -30.04 -1.69 12.75
CA SER A 349 -29.34 -0.49 13.19
C SER A 349 -29.50 0.68 12.21
N ALA A 350 -29.52 0.41 10.91
CA ALA A 350 -29.71 1.41 9.86
C ALA A 350 -31.15 1.97 9.83
N LEU A 351 -32.15 1.09 9.91
CA LEU A 351 -33.56 1.45 10.09
C LEU A 351 -33.75 2.32 11.34
N HIS A 352 -33.27 1.86 12.49
CA HIS A 352 -33.35 2.61 13.75
C HIS A 352 -32.67 4.00 13.65
N ALA A 353 -31.54 4.10 12.95
CA ALA A 353 -30.85 5.36 12.73
C ALA A 353 -31.55 6.27 11.70
N GLY A 354 -32.47 5.74 10.91
CA GLY A 354 -33.14 6.48 9.83
C GLY A 354 -32.24 6.69 8.62
N ILE A 355 -31.26 5.80 8.43
CA ILE A 355 -30.33 5.82 7.30
C ILE A 355 -30.97 5.18 6.06
N ILE A 356 -31.76 4.13 6.29
CA ILE A 356 -32.58 3.44 5.29
C ILE A 356 -34.01 3.33 5.82
N ASP A 357 -34.97 3.14 4.93
CA ASP A 357 -36.36 2.78 5.22
C ASP A 357 -36.60 1.29 4.89
N ASP A 358 -37.87 0.86 4.91
CA ASP A 358 -38.24 -0.54 4.66
C ASP A 358 -38.05 -0.95 3.20
N ASP A 359 -37.72 -0.03 2.29
CA ASP A 359 -37.34 -0.35 0.91
C ASP A 359 -35.87 -0.82 0.82
N GLY A 360 -35.12 -0.74 1.93
CA GLY A 360 -33.76 -1.22 2.04
C GLY A 360 -32.73 -0.22 1.49
N GLY A 361 -31.60 -0.74 1.00
CA GLY A 361 -30.58 0.06 0.32
C GLY A 361 -29.22 0.09 1.02
N TRP A 362 -28.42 1.06 0.60
CA TRP A 362 -26.97 1.08 0.80
C TRP A 362 -26.59 1.90 2.04
N LEU A 363 -25.73 1.33 2.87
CA LEU A 363 -25.24 2.00 4.07
C LEU A 363 -23.75 1.74 4.29
N ASP A 364 -23.09 2.74 4.87
CA ASP A 364 -21.71 2.61 5.32
C ASP A 364 -21.64 2.43 6.85
N ILE A 365 -20.71 1.61 7.32
CA ILE A 365 -20.47 1.29 8.72
C ILE A 365 -19.09 1.80 9.13
N THR A 366 -19.04 2.49 10.27
CA THR A 366 -17.78 2.89 10.92
C THR A 366 -17.68 2.20 12.28
N ARG A 367 -16.60 1.43 12.50
CA ARG A 367 -16.29 0.85 13.81
C ARG A 367 -15.69 1.93 14.72
N VAL A 368 -16.29 2.16 15.88
CA VAL A 368 -15.97 3.28 16.79
C VAL A 368 -15.23 2.86 18.07
N GLY A 369 -14.84 1.58 18.15
CA GLY A 369 -14.16 1.02 19.32
C GLY A 369 -15.12 0.55 20.42
N ARG A 370 -14.60 0.33 21.64
CA ARG A 370 -15.35 -0.28 22.74
C ARG A 370 -16.18 0.75 23.50
N ARG A 371 -17.46 0.45 23.76
CA ARG A 371 -18.33 1.25 24.65
C ARG A 371 -18.73 0.46 25.89
N GLN A 372 -18.97 1.17 26.98
CA GLN A 372 -19.25 0.57 28.29
C GLN A 372 -20.72 0.17 28.46
N ARG A 373 -21.65 0.95 27.90
CA ARG A 373 -23.09 0.69 27.97
C ARG A 373 -23.78 1.14 26.67
N PHE A 374 -24.92 0.54 26.41
CA PHE A 374 -25.79 0.83 25.27
C PHE A 374 -27.20 1.15 25.78
N SER A 375 -27.71 2.31 25.39
CA SER A 375 -29.04 2.77 25.79
C SER A 375 -30.11 2.22 24.85
N LYS A 376 -31.25 1.79 25.42
CA LYS A 376 -32.45 1.43 24.64
C LYS A 376 -33.16 2.68 24.12
N SER A 377 -33.71 2.61 22.93
CA SER A 377 -34.64 3.61 22.39
C SER A 377 -35.59 2.99 21.37
N PHE A 378 -36.67 3.71 21.06
CA PHE A 378 -37.55 3.42 19.94
C PHE A 378 -37.42 4.56 18.92
N LYS A 379 -37.00 4.27 17.70
CA LYS A 379 -36.89 5.23 16.60
C LYS A 379 -37.19 4.53 15.29
N ASN A 380 -37.88 5.23 14.37
CA ASN A 380 -38.14 4.77 13.01
C ASN A 380 -38.72 3.34 12.94
N GLY A 381 -39.66 3.03 13.84
CA GLY A 381 -40.30 1.71 13.89
C GLY A 381 -39.46 0.59 14.51
N VAL A 382 -38.20 0.84 14.89
CA VAL A 382 -37.31 -0.16 15.49
C VAL A 382 -37.15 0.07 17.00
N GLN A 383 -37.39 -0.98 17.79
CA GLN A 383 -37.13 -1.00 19.22
C GLN A 383 -35.76 -1.62 19.51
N THR A 384 -34.86 -0.86 20.12
CA THR A 384 -33.54 -1.35 20.54
C THR A 384 -33.53 -1.78 22.00
N GLN A 385 -32.57 -2.64 22.33
CA GLN A 385 -32.34 -3.17 23.67
C GLN A 385 -31.17 -2.46 24.36
N ALA A 386 -31.26 -2.36 25.68
CA ALA A 386 -30.17 -1.84 26.50
C ALA A 386 -29.17 -2.96 26.77
N LYS A 387 -27.89 -2.60 26.89
CA LYS A 387 -26.82 -3.53 27.29
C LYS A 387 -25.88 -2.84 28.26
N ASN A 388 -25.78 -3.36 29.49
CA ASN A 388 -24.92 -2.85 30.55
C ASN A 388 -23.54 -3.52 30.59
N GLN A 389 -23.16 -4.21 29.52
CA GLN A 389 -21.86 -4.84 29.37
C GLN A 389 -21.07 -4.11 28.30
N SER A 390 -19.75 -4.00 28.51
CA SER A 390 -18.90 -3.36 27.53
C SER A 390 -18.70 -4.25 26.31
N ALA A 391 -18.89 -3.67 25.12
CA ALA A 391 -18.75 -4.35 23.85
C ALA A 391 -18.25 -3.39 22.76
N ASN A 392 -17.74 -3.96 21.66
CA ASN A 392 -17.36 -3.19 20.49
C ASN A 392 -18.60 -2.55 19.85
N ALA A 393 -18.45 -1.31 19.42
CA ALA A 393 -19.52 -0.50 18.87
C ALA A 393 -19.25 -0.08 17.43
N PHE A 394 -20.32 0.19 16.70
CA PHE A 394 -20.30 0.77 15.37
C PHE A 394 -21.37 1.87 15.21
N THR A 395 -21.18 2.71 14.20
CA THR A 395 -22.14 3.71 13.72
C THR A 395 -22.46 3.41 12.26
N VAL A 396 -23.63 3.86 11.82
CA VAL A 396 -24.14 3.72 10.45
C VAL A 396 -24.30 5.09 9.81
N SER A 397 -24.03 5.20 8.52
CA SER A 397 -24.17 6.41 7.72
C SER A 397 -24.76 6.09 6.35
N ASN A 398 -25.45 7.07 5.75
CA ASN A 398 -25.99 6.93 4.40
C ASN A 398 -24.88 6.93 3.36
N VAL A 399 -25.09 6.20 2.27
CA VAL A 399 -24.24 6.30 1.08
C VAL A 399 -24.78 7.42 0.20
N PRO A 400 -24.01 8.49 -0.06
CA PRO A 400 -24.47 9.56 -0.94
C PRO A 400 -24.50 9.05 -2.39
N VAL A 401 -25.70 8.72 -2.87
CA VAL A 401 -25.93 8.38 -4.29
C VAL A 401 -26.38 9.66 -5.00
N LYS A 402 -25.61 10.10 -6.00
CA LYS A 402 -25.98 11.24 -6.84
C LYS A 402 -26.22 10.76 -8.26
N ALA A 403 -27.44 10.98 -8.75
CA ALA A 403 -27.83 10.64 -10.10
C ALA A 403 -27.00 11.45 -11.10
N ILE A 404 -26.42 10.75 -12.08
CA ILE A 404 -25.64 11.34 -13.16
C ILE A 404 -26.30 10.99 -14.50
N THR A 405 -26.51 11.99 -15.35
CA THR A 405 -27.00 11.79 -16.73
C THR A 405 -25.83 11.67 -17.69
N CYS A 406 -26.08 11.16 -18.92
CA CYS A 406 -25.03 11.01 -19.94
C CYS A 406 -24.27 12.31 -20.25
N ASP A 407 -24.90 13.47 -20.02
CA ASP A 407 -24.29 14.79 -20.23
C ASP A 407 -23.50 15.28 -19.01
N THR A 408 -23.68 14.62 -17.84
CA THR A 408 -23.01 15.00 -16.60
C THR A 408 -21.51 14.77 -16.71
N THR A 409 -20.75 15.85 -16.58
CA THR A 409 -19.28 15.83 -16.61
C THR A 409 -18.72 15.55 -15.21
N VAL A 410 -17.52 14.96 -15.17
CA VAL A 410 -16.81 14.73 -13.89
C VAL A 410 -16.62 16.04 -13.10
N ALA A 411 -16.40 17.16 -13.79
CA ALA A 411 -16.29 18.50 -13.17
C ALA A 411 -17.59 19.01 -12.51
N GLN A 412 -18.76 18.53 -12.92
CA GLN A 412 -20.05 18.85 -12.27
C GLN A 412 -20.32 17.94 -11.05
N TYR A 413 -19.63 16.80 -10.96
CA TYR A 413 -19.77 15.83 -9.88
C TYR A 413 -18.75 16.08 -8.75
N CYS A 414 -17.50 16.38 -9.10
CA CYS A 414 -16.41 16.69 -8.17
C CYS A 414 -16.03 18.19 -8.26
N PRO A 415 -16.09 18.98 -7.16
CA PRO A 415 -15.86 20.43 -7.20
C PRO A 415 -14.40 20.86 -7.46
N PHE A 416 -13.51 19.95 -7.84
CA PHE A 416 -12.13 20.28 -8.18
C PHE A 416 -12.01 20.74 -9.63
N LYS A 417 -11.38 21.91 -9.84
CA LYS A 417 -11.33 22.62 -11.12
C LYS A 417 -10.71 21.76 -12.25
N LYS A 418 -11.60 21.38 -13.17
CA LYS A 418 -11.51 20.79 -14.53
C LYS A 418 -10.88 19.40 -14.66
N PRO A 419 -11.74 18.42 -15.00
CA PRO A 419 -11.63 17.73 -16.29
C PRO A 419 -12.94 17.72 -17.10
N VAL A 420 -12.83 17.83 -18.41
CA VAL A 420 -13.94 17.89 -19.37
C VAL A 420 -14.15 16.52 -20.00
N ARG A 421 -14.83 15.57 -19.32
CA ARG A 421 -15.33 14.32 -19.94
C ARG A 421 -16.62 13.84 -19.26
N HIS A 422 -17.47 13.18 -20.05
CA HIS A 422 -18.80 12.70 -19.66
C HIS A 422 -18.72 11.38 -18.88
N CYS A 423 -19.22 11.37 -17.65
CA CYS A 423 -18.99 10.26 -16.72
C CYS A 423 -19.73 8.96 -17.10
N PRO A 424 -21.02 8.97 -17.50
CA PRO A 424 -21.69 7.73 -17.90
C PRO A 424 -21.17 7.18 -19.21
N ARG A 425 -20.78 8.05 -20.16
CA ARG A 425 -20.15 7.59 -21.41
C ARG A 425 -18.81 6.92 -21.16
N ALA A 426 -18.02 7.40 -20.19
CA ALA A 426 -16.79 6.75 -19.78
C ALA A 426 -17.04 5.39 -19.10
N ALA A 427 -18.09 5.29 -18.28
CA ALA A 427 -18.47 4.03 -17.64
C ALA A 427 -19.03 3.00 -18.64
N ILE A 428 -19.81 3.45 -19.64
CA ILE A 428 -20.26 2.62 -20.76
C ILE A 428 -19.07 2.19 -21.61
N HIS A 429 -18.19 3.12 -21.98
CA HIS A 429 -16.95 2.84 -22.71
C HIS A 429 -16.12 1.76 -22.02
N ALA A 430 -15.94 1.86 -20.69
CA ALA A 430 -15.25 0.88 -19.88
C ALA A 430 -16.03 -0.43 -19.62
N GLY A 431 -17.29 -0.52 -20.05
CA GLY A 431 -18.13 -1.71 -19.88
C GLY A 431 -18.67 -1.91 -18.47
N VAL A 432 -18.56 -0.89 -17.60
CA VAL A 432 -19.01 -0.93 -16.20
C VAL A 432 -20.52 -0.84 -16.10
N ILE A 433 -21.16 -0.09 -16.99
CA ILE A 433 -22.61 0.02 -17.11
C ILE A 433 -23.03 -0.10 -18.58
N ARG A 434 -24.27 -0.51 -18.84
CA ARG A 434 -24.78 -0.58 -20.22
C ARG A 434 -25.55 0.69 -20.58
N SER A 435 -25.57 1.02 -21.86
CA SER A 435 -26.21 2.25 -22.35
C SER A 435 -27.75 2.22 -22.24
N ASP A 436 -28.34 1.03 -22.22
CA ASP A 436 -29.78 0.79 -22.20
C ASP A 436 -30.33 0.64 -20.77
N SER A 437 -29.57 0.01 -19.87
CA SER A 437 -29.97 -0.23 -18.48
C SER A 437 -29.37 0.74 -17.46
N GLY A 438 -28.33 1.49 -17.82
CA GLY A 438 -27.56 2.28 -16.86
C GLY A 438 -26.90 1.39 -15.80
N GLY A 439 -26.59 2.00 -14.64
CA GLY A 439 -26.04 1.32 -13.48
C GLY A 439 -25.36 2.28 -12.50
N TYR A 440 -24.92 1.76 -11.36
CA TYR A 440 -24.16 2.51 -10.36
C TYR A 440 -22.67 2.44 -10.67
N VAL A 441 -21.97 3.55 -10.44
CA VAL A 441 -20.53 3.67 -10.73
C VAL A 441 -19.86 4.41 -9.58
N ASP A 442 -18.81 3.81 -9.01
CA ASP A 442 -17.90 4.52 -8.12
C ASP A 442 -16.84 5.25 -8.95
N ILE A 443 -16.74 6.55 -8.75
CA ILE A 443 -15.78 7.41 -9.45
C ILE A 443 -14.64 7.71 -8.49
N MET A 444 -13.47 7.12 -8.76
CA MET A 444 -12.25 7.49 -8.04
C MET A 444 -11.46 8.52 -8.87
N PRO A 445 -11.20 9.72 -8.32
CA PRO A 445 -10.31 10.66 -8.98
C PRO A 445 -8.90 10.06 -9.02
N VAL A 446 -8.28 10.15 -10.19
CA VAL A 446 -6.88 9.78 -10.41
C VAL A 446 -6.08 11.05 -10.67
N ASP A 447 -4.75 10.97 -10.46
CA ASP A 447 -3.87 12.10 -10.73
C ASP A 447 -3.97 12.59 -12.18
N LYS A 448 -3.74 13.90 -12.36
CA LYS A 448 -3.83 14.58 -13.66
C LYS A 448 -2.88 13.94 -14.68
N ARG A 449 -3.43 13.29 -15.70
CA ARG A 449 -2.67 12.80 -16.86
C ARG A 449 -2.47 13.92 -17.89
N ARG A 450 -1.29 13.98 -18.51
CA ARG A 450 -0.95 14.97 -19.55
C ARG A 450 -1.45 14.59 -20.95
N GLN A 451 -1.66 13.31 -21.21
CA GLN A 451 -2.14 12.78 -22.48
C GLN A 451 -3.17 11.67 -22.20
N PHE A 452 -4.23 11.61 -23.00
CA PHE A 452 -5.14 10.48 -23.04
C PHE A 452 -5.02 9.81 -24.41
N LYS A 453 -5.19 8.49 -24.48
CA LYS A 453 -5.23 7.78 -25.76
C LYS A 453 -6.68 7.47 -26.05
N GLY A 454 -7.19 8.01 -27.17
CA GLY A 454 -8.53 7.71 -27.63
C GLY A 454 -8.67 6.23 -28.02
N SER A 455 -9.84 5.67 -27.77
CA SER A 455 -10.18 4.28 -28.11
C SER A 455 -11.68 4.12 -28.31
N TYR A 456 -12.08 3.14 -29.13
CA TYR A 456 -13.48 2.78 -29.33
C TYR A 456 -13.81 1.49 -28.56
N GLN A 457 -14.71 1.57 -27.60
CA GLN A 457 -15.16 0.43 -26.80
C GLN A 457 -16.65 0.59 -26.45
N ASN A 458 -17.38 -0.53 -26.44
CA ASN A 458 -18.79 -0.60 -26.01
C ASN A 458 -19.70 0.47 -26.67
N GLY A 459 -19.51 0.71 -27.96
CA GLY A 459 -20.32 1.67 -28.72
C GLY A 459 -19.93 3.13 -28.55
N ILE A 460 -18.95 3.44 -27.69
CA ILE A 460 -18.49 4.80 -27.41
C ILE A 460 -17.08 5.00 -27.97
N THR A 461 -16.84 6.13 -28.61
CA THR A 461 -15.49 6.60 -28.97
C THR A 461 -15.01 7.55 -27.87
N SER A 462 -13.83 7.27 -27.30
CA SER A 462 -13.11 8.22 -26.46
C SER A 462 -12.05 8.96 -27.29
N GLU A 463 -11.95 10.27 -27.12
CA GLU A 463 -10.95 11.12 -27.82
C GLU A 463 -9.64 11.17 -27.01
N GLY A 464 -8.49 11.40 -27.63
CA GLY A 464 -7.19 11.48 -26.95
C GLY A 464 -6.89 12.86 -26.38
#